data_AF-A0A518IH91-F1
#
_entry.id   AF-A0A518IH91-F1
#
_cell.length_a   1.000
_cell.length_b   1.000
_cell.length_c   1.000
_cell.angle_alpha   90.00
_cell.angle_beta   90.00
_cell.angle_gamma   90.00
#
_symmetry.space_group_name_H-M   'P 1'
#
loop_
_entity.id
_entity.type
_entity.pdbx_description
1 polymer ?
#
loop_
_entity_poly.entity_id
_entity_poly.type
_entity_poly.pdbx_seq_one_letter_code
_entity_poly.pdbx_strand_id
1 'polypeptide(L)'
;MAIQFNCPYCTSTLKVPDSTAGKQGDCPRCGTKLLIPNPTKVEVSPAASGENVVPPSLSQAVTPPETGAQSTNDQESGAPLVSVESRPMSSMTSQYLRKRRRSNAGGVLLFLLFFGLMLGVAGYFYFAYGPNLEGNLVAARFDAETAKLEQRLKSASLGVSEDVVQAVNQSFKDTPRRVQSDLMEVLFYGPEKGGLFIRLKAGSNTELVRVDLTGDPALMDYISKNGVKLDQPRISEFETNLNKFYTEWYQFLQSGGVMPDLLSYRNKVGLNSLMGGLGYHMEARVNNKIYPCVHDDFQGGLYFLVPRGTLQFEILGRKMDQGWTFFPGKYQVQVTQEYSTTP
;
A
#
# COMPACT_ATOMS: atom_id res chain seq x y z
N MET A 1 28.40 -8.30 14.07
CA MET A 1 27.49 -8.72 15.16
C MET A 1 26.15 -9.12 14.54
N ALA A 2 25.06 -9.16 15.31
CA ALA A 2 23.72 -9.43 14.81
C ALA A 2 22.69 -8.50 15.47
N ILE A 3 21.87 -7.85 14.65
CA ILE A 3 20.81 -6.94 15.04
C ILE A 3 19.60 -7.77 15.49
N GLN A 4 19.08 -7.47 16.67
CA GLN A 4 17.90 -8.11 17.23
C GLN A 4 16.78 -7.07 17.34
N PHE A 5 15.64 -7.31 16.70
CA PHE A 5 14.49 -6.42 16.72
C PHE A 5 13.19 -7.19 16.51
N ASN A 6 12.07 -6.64 16.99
CA ASN A 6 10.76 -7.27 16.82
C ASN A 6 10.10 -6.78 15.53
N CYS A 7 9.56 -7.70 14.72
CA CYS A 7 8.81 -7.35 13.52
C CYS A 7 7.59 -6.48 13.87
N PRO A 8 7.38 -5.31 13.22
CA PRO A 8 6.26 -4.44 13.57
C PRO A 8 4.87 -5.04 13.30
N TYR A 9 4.77 -6.05 12.41
CA TYR A 9 3.50 -6.64 11.96
C TYR A 9 3.09 -7.92 12.73
N CYS A 10 4.06 -8.73 13.18
CA CYS A 10 3.80 -10.00 13.87
C CYS A 10 4.51 -10.14 15.23
N THR A 11 5.15 -9.06 15.69
CA THR A 11 5.96 -8.91 16.92
C THR A 11 7.08 -9.91 17.18
N SER A 12 7.20 -10.95 16.35
CA SER A 12 8.26 -11.96 16.39
C SER A 12 9.66 -11.32 16.39
N THR A 13 10.49 -11.70 17.36
CA THR A 13 11.89 -11.28 17.43
C THR A 13 12.69 -11.88 16.29
N LEU A 14 13.26 -11.02 15.45
CA LEU A 14 14.14 -11.36 14.36
C LEU A 14 15.59 -11.13 14.80
N LYS A 15 16.50 -12.02 14.36
CA LYS A 15 17.95 -11.85 14.49
C LYS A 15 18.54 -11.85 13.08
N VAL A 16 19.21 -10.78 12.69
CA VAL A 16 19.78 -10.61 11.33
C VAL A 16 21.22 -10.11 11.40
N PRO A 17 22.10 -10.44 10.43
CA PRO A 17 23.48 -9.95 10.42
C PRO A 17 23.54 -8.43 10.21
N ASP A 18 24.50 -7.72 10.82
CA ASP A 18 24.62 -6.26 10.65
C ASP A 18 24.78 -5.81 9.19
N SER A 19 25.26 -6.68 8.29
CA SER A 19 25.35 -6.44 6.85
C SER A 19 23.99 -6.26 6.15
N THR A 20 22.88 -6.47 6.85
CA THR A 20 21.52 -6.17 6.39
C THR A 20 20.92 -4.90 7.00
N ALA A 21 21.64 -4.19 7.87
CA ALA A 21 21.23 -2.91 8.45
C ALA A 21 20.79 -1.90 7.38
N GLY A 22 19.63 -1.27 7.57
CA GLY A 22 19.08 -0.28 6.65
C GLY A 22 18.59 -0.82 5.30
N LYS A 23 18.62 -2.15 5.08
CA LYS A 23 18.05 -2.79 3.88
C LYS A 23 16.61 -3.21 4.15
N GLN A 24 15.84 -3.39 3.06
CA GLN A 24 14.57 -4.09 3.13
C GLN A 24 14.80 -5.60 3.21
N GLY A 25 13.93 -6.30 3.95
CA GLY A 25 13.89 -7.75 4.00
C GLY A 25 12.50 -8.25 4.42
N ASP A 26 12.18 -9.49 4.06
CA ASP A 26 10.92 -10.13 4.40
C ASP A 26 10.99 -10.77 5.80
N CYS A 27 9.91 -10.65 6.59
CA CYS A 27 9.84 -11.30 7.89
C CYS A 27 9.63 -12.83 7.73
N PRO A 28 10.54 -13.70 8.22
CA PRO A 28 10.41 -15.16 8.10
C PRO A 28 9.27 -15.78 8.94
N ARG A 29 8.49 -14.96 9.64
CA ARG A 29 7.32 -15.38 10.43
C ARG A 29 5.97 -14.91 9.88
N CYS A 30 5.94 -13.93 8.97
CA CYS A 30 4.67 -13.41 8.41
C CYS A 30 4.76 -12.89 6.97
N GLY A 31 5.91 -13.07 6.29
CA GLY A 31 6.12 -12.66 4.89
C GLY A 31 6.15 -11.15 4.64
N THR A 32 5.87 -10.31 5.64
CA THR A 32 5.77 -8.86 5.44
C THR A 32 7.14 -8.21 5.26
N LYS A 33 7.26 -7.33 4.26
CA LYS A 33 8.46 -6.52 4.00
C LYS A 33 8.64 -5.47 5.09
N LEU A 34 9.85 -5.35 5.59
CA LEU A 34 10.22 -4.40 6.63
C LEU A 34 11.62 -3.82 6.37
N LEU A 35 11.87 -2.64 6.93
CA LEU A 35 13.19 -2.03 6.95
C LEU A 35 13.94 -2.51 8.20
N ILE A 36 15.12 -3.09 8.03
CA ILE A 36 15.95 -3.55 9.15
C ILE A 36 16.58 -2.32 9.83
N PRO A 37 16.40 -2.12 11.15
CA PRO A 37 16.99 -0.99 11.86
C PRO A 37 18.50 -0.92 11.68
N ASN A 38 19.05 0.29 11.55
CA ASN A 38 20.50 0.52 11.56
C ASN A 38 20.90 1.25 12.86
N PRO A 39 21.53 0.57 13.84
CA PRO A 39 21.92 1.19 15.10
C PRO A 39 23.01 2.26 14.92
N THR A 40 23.79 2.22 13.84
CA THR A 40 24.94 3.12 13.60
C THR A 40 24.53 4.47 12.98
N LYS A 41 23.24 4.85 13.00
CA LYS A 41 22.77 6.14 12.49
C LYS A 41 21.72 6.81 13.40
N VAL A 42 22.02 6.87 14.70
CA VAL A 42 21.22 7.60 15.70
C VAL A 42 22.11 8.60 16.44
N GLU A 43 22.45 9.71 15.78
CA GLU A 43 22.93 10.92 16.46
C GLU A 43 22.39 12.20 15.80
N VAL A 44 22.01 13.14 16.67
CA VAL A 44 21.92 14.59 16.53
C VAL A 44 21.30 15.18 15.25
N SER A 45 20.09 15.74 15.44
CA SER A 45 19.60 16.89 14.66
C SER A 45 20.15 18.19 15.25
N PRO A 46 20.63 19.12 14.42
CA PRO A 46 20.51 20.54 14.69
C PRO A 46 19.85 21.30 13.52
N ALA A 47 19.30 22.48 13.81
CA ALA A 47 18.55 23.29 12.85
C ALA A 47 19.34 24.51 12.33
N ALA A 48 18.77 25.13 11.27
CA ALA A 48 18.94 26.51 10.80
C ALA A 48 20.18 26.91 9.96
N SER A 49 19.86 27.53 8.81
CA SER A 49 20.56 28.62 8.09
C SER A 49 21.99 28.41 7.51
N GLY A 50 22.20 28.88 6.27
CA GLY A 50 23.52 28.95 5.62
C GLY A 50 23.44 29.00 4.09
N GLU A 51 23.35 30.19 3.51
CA GLU A 51 23.08 30.42 2.07
C GLU A 51 24.36 30.54 1.21
N ASN A 52 24.21 30.27 -0.11
CA ASN A 52 24.93 30.84 -1.28
C ASN A 52 26.06 30.11 -2.06
N VAL A 53 25.82 30.06 -3.39
CA VAL A 53 26.73 30.39 -4.52
C VAL A 53 27.58 29.30 -5.25
N VAL A 54 27.01 28.83 -6.37
CA VAL A 54 27.56 28.75 -7.76
C VAL A 54 28.65 27.71 -8.13
N PRO A 55 28.64 27.11 -9.36
CA PRO A 55 29.48 25.95 -9.73
C PRO A 55 30.53 26.23 -10.84
N PRO A 56 31.36 25.24 -11.20
CA PRO A 56 32.08 25.15 -12.48
C PRO A 56 31.40 24.19 -13.48
N SER A 57 31.92 24.11 -14.71
CA SER A 57 31.32 23.38 -15.84
C SER A 57 32.37 22.79 -16.79
N LEU A 58 31.90 21.94 -17.72
CA LEU A 58 32.54 21.50 -18.98
C LEU A 58 33.69 20.46 -19.00
N SER A 59 33.42 19.40 -19.76
CA SER A 59 34.22 18.88 -20.90
C SER A 59 35.06 17.60 -20.78
N GLN A 60 35.30 17.04 -21.98
CA GLN A 60 36.15 15.88 -22.36
C GLN A 60 35.47 14.49 -22.16
N ALA A 61 35.68 13.47 -23.02
CA ALA A 61 36.55 13.39 -24.21
C ALA A 61 36.18 12.27 -25.24
N VAL A 62 36.62 12.45 -26.50
CA VAL A 62 37.27 11.45 -27.40
C VAL A 62 36.43 10.39 -28.19
N THR A 63 36.94 10.11 -29.40
CA THR A 63 36.56 9.12 -30.46
C THR A 63 37.82 8.26 -30.79
N PRO A 64 37.98 7.45 -31.88
CA PRO A 64 37.11 6.77 -32.88
C PRO A 64 37.40 5.21 -32.82
N PRO A 65 37.66 4.38 -33.87
CA PRO A 65 37.30 4.35 -35.31
C PRO A 65 36.84 2.97 -35.93
N GLU A 66 36.47 3.01 -37.22
CA GLU A 66 36.85 2.08 -38.33
C GLU A 66 36.14 0.74 -38.69
N THR A 67 36.42 0.31 -39.94
CA THR A 67 36.02 -0.91 -40.71
C THR A 67 34.66 -0.85 -41.43
N GLY A 68 34.51 -1.16 -42.73
CA GLY A 68 35.50 -1.33 -43.83
C GLY A 68 34.99 -2.17 -45.04
N ALA A 69 35.26 -1.74 -46.29
CA ALA A 69 35.07 -2.48 -47.58
C ALA A 69 33.58 -2.86 -47.94
N GLN A 70 33.10 -3.30 -49.13
CA GLN A 70 33.54 -3.47 -50.56
C GLN A 70 32.23 -3.67 -51.43
N SER A 71 32.11 -3.94 -52.76
CA SER A 71 33.02 -4.19 -53.90
C SER A 71 32.34 -4.04 -55.31
N THR A 72 33.02 -3.39 -56.27
CA THR A 72 33.33 -3.81 -57.69
C THR A 72 32.32 -4.23 -58.79
N ASN A 73 32.72 -3.92 -60.05
CA ASN A 73 32.42 -4.54 -61.37
C ASN A 73 31.18 -4.13 -62.20
N ASP A 74 31.35 -3.08 -63.01
CA ASP A 74 31.46 -3.10 -64.49
C ASP A 74 31.02 -4.34 -65.31
N GLN A 75 30.22 -4.10 -66.36
CA GLN A 75 30.47 -4.34 -67.81
C GLN A 75 29.13 -4.18 -68.57
N GLU A 76 28.98 -3.19 -69.45
CA GLU A 76 29.46 -3.13 -70.84
C GLU A 76 28.68 -4.04 -71.80
N SER A 77 28.00 -3.43 -72.78
CA SER A 77 27.32 -4.13 -73.89
C SER A 77 27.27 -3.24 -75.14
N GLY A 78 27.22 -3.88 -76.31
CA GLY A 78 27.52 -3.27 -77.60
C GLY A 78 26.44 -2.37 -78.22
N ALA A 79 26.91 -1.57 -79.17
CA ALA A 79 26.17 -0.72 -80.11
C ALA A 79 25.38 -1.54 -81.17
N PRO A 80 24.55 -0.92 -82.06
CA PRO A 80 23.67 0.26 -81.89
C PRO A 80 22.30 0.14 -82.67
N LEU A 81 21.62 1.29 -82.82
CA LEU A 81 20.89 1.79 -84.02
C LEU A 81 19.35 1.64 -84.17
N VAL A 82 18.78 2.68 -84.82
CA VAL A 82 17.44 2.85 -85.46
C VAL A 82 16.19 2.95 -84.56
N SER A 83 15.97 4.19 -84.09
CA SER A 83 14.71 4.96 -84.03
C SER A 83 13.34 4.30 -84.34
N VAL A 84 12.40 4.45 -83.39
CA VAL A 84 10.97 4.71 -83.65
C VAL A 84 10.49 5.81 -82.68
N GLU A 85 9.76 6.81 -83.17
CA GLU A 85 9.13 7.89 -82.38
C GLU A 85 7.74 7.46 -81.91
N SER A 86 7.50 7.41 -80.58
CA SER A 86 6.20 6.96 -80.06
C SER A 86 5.83 7.43 -78.63
N ARG A 87 5.81 8.76 -78.42
CA ARG A 87 4.97 9.47 -77.41
C ARG A 87 5.35 9.30 -75.91
N PRO A 88 5.07 10.33 -75.06
CA PRO A 88 5.46 10.29 -73.65
C PRO A 88 4.51 9.43 -72.80
N MET A 89 5.04 8.38 -72.17
CA MET A 89 4.42 7.77 -70.98
C MET A 89 4.98 8.38 -69.69
N SER A 90 4.09 8.86 -68.84
CA SER A 90 4.39 9.56 -67.59
C SER A 90 4.82 8.61 -66.46
N SER A 91 6.11 8.59 -66.10
CA SER A 91 6.62 7.90 -64.91
C SER A 91 6.67 8.83 -63.68
N MET A 92 5.53 9.00 -63.01
CA MET A 92 5.42 9.79 -61.77
C MET A 92 6.06 9.07 -60.56
N THR A 93 7.39 8.93 -60.51
CA THR A 93 8.03 8.07 -59.49
C THR A 93 9.33 8.56 -58.83
N SER A 94 10.00 9.61 -59.28
CA SER A 94 11.35 9.97 -58.78
C SER A 94 11.46 11.15 -57.80
N GLN A 95 10.48 12.07 -57.74
CA GLN A 95 10.66 13.35 -57.00
C GLN A 95 10.10 13.39 -55.56
N TYR A 96 9.29 12.41 -55.13
CA TYR A 96 8.53 12.51 -53.87
C TYR A 96 9.15 11.88 -52.61
N LEU A 97 10.29 11.16 -52.73
CA LEU A 97 10.98 10.59 -51.56
C LEU A 97 11.88 11.58 -50.80
N ARG A 98 11.97 12.85 -51.23
CA ARG A 98 12.61 13.92 -50.45
C ARG A 98 11.63 14.64 -49.50
N LYS A 99 10.63 13.93 -48.96
CA LYS A 99 9.68 14.44 -47.95
C LYS A 99 10.38 14.68 -46.61
N ARG A 100 11.08 15.81 -46.54
CA ARG A 100 11.78 16.43 -45.40
C ARG A 100 11.17 15.99 -44.07
N ARG A 101 11.88 15.14 -43.32
CA ARG A 101 11.53 14.66 -41.97
C ARG A 101 11.63 15.84 -40.99
N ARG A 102 10.70 16.80 -41.08
CA ARG A 102 10.52 17.89 -40.11
C ARG A 102 10.36 17.22 -38.75
N SER A 103 11.35 17.42 -37.89
CA SER A 103 11.29 16.93 -36.51
C SER A 103 10.15 17.64 -35.79
N ASN A 104 9.19 16.87 -35.25
CA ASN A 104 8.08 17.41 -34.45
C ASN A 104 8.53 18.02 -33.11
N ALA A 105 9.84 18.22 -32.90
CA ALA A 105 10.47 18.77 -31.70
C ALA A 105 9.84 20.09 -31.25
N GLY A 106 9.45 20.99 -32.16
CA GLY A 106 8.75 22.22 -31.79
C GLY A 106 7.37 21.96 -31.16
N GLY A 107 6.63 20.97 -31.66
CA GLY A 107 5.36 20.55 -31.07
C GLY A 107 5.53 19.81 -29.75
N VAL A 108 6.58 18.98 -29.62
CA VAL A 108 6.93 18.31 -28.36
C VAL A 108 7.35 19.32 -27.30
N LEU A 109 8.19 20.31 -27.64
CA LEU A 109 8.62 21.36 -26.72
C LEU A 109 7.44 22.22 -26.25
N LEU A 110 6.53 22.58 -27.17
CA LEU A 110 5.31 23.33 -26.85
C LEU A 110 4.38 22.51 -25.94
N PHE A 111 4.21 21.21 -26.22
CA PHE A 111 3.43 20.30 -25.37
C PHE A 111 4.04 20.18 -23.97
N LEU A 112 5.36 20.01 -23.85
CA LEU A 112 6.04 19.94 -22.55
C LEU A 112 5.92 21.25 -21.75
N LEU A 113 5.97 22.41 -22.42
CA LEU A 113 5.76 23.72 -21.78
C LEU A 113 4.33 23.85 -21.25
N PHE A 114 3.31 23.54 -22.06
CA PHE A 114 1.92 23.58 -21.60
C PHE A 114 1.61 22.53 -20.52
N PHE A 115 2.19 21.32 -20.63
CA PHE A 115 2.04 20.27 -19.61
C PHE A 115 2.70 20.68 -18.28
N GLY A 116 3.90 21.27 -18.33
CA GLY A 116 4.57 21.83 -17.16
C GLY A 116 3.80 22.99 -16.52
N LEU A 117 3.22 23.88 -17.34
CA LEU A 117 2.33 24.95 -16.86
C LEU A 117 1.07 24.37 -16.20
N MET A 118 0.44 23.38 -16.82
CA MET A 118 -0.80 22.75 -16.31
C MET A 118 -0.54 22.00 -15.01
N LEU A 119 0.57 21.26 -14.90
CA LEU A 119 1.03 20.64 -13.65
C LEU A 119 1.38 21.69 -12.58
N GLY A 120 2.03 22.80 -12.94
CA GLY A 120 2.34 23.89 -12.02
C GLY A 120 1.07 24.54 -11.45
N VAL A 121 0.08 24.79 -12.30
CA VAL A 121 -1.25 25.29 -11.91
C VAL A 121 -1.97 24.26 -11.04
N ALA A 122 -2.00 22.99 -11.42
CA ALA A 122 -2.62 21.92 -10.61
C ALA A 122 -1.94 21.76 -9.23
N GLY A 123 -0.61 21.86 -9.17
CA GLY A 123 0.16 21.86 -7.93
C GLY A 123 -0.13 23.08 -7.04
N TYR A 124 -0.24 24.27 -7.64
CA TYR A 124 -0.66 25.47 -6.92
C TYR A 124 -2.08 25.34 -6.36
N PHE A 125 -3.05 24.87 -7.15
CA PHE A 125 -4.42 24.64 -6.68
C PHE A 125 -4.47 23.56 -5.58
N TYR A 126 -3.67 22.50 -5.68
CA TYR A 126 -3.56 21.48 -4.63
C TYR A 126 -2.93 22.01 -3.34
N PHE A 127 -1.94 22.92 -3.43
CA PHE A 127 -1.33 23.54 -2.26
C PHE A 127 -2.21 24.62 -1.61
N ALA A 128 -2.94 25.40 -2.42
CA ALA A 128 -3.77 26.51 -1.93
C ALA A 128 -5.20 26.10 -1.51
N TYR A 129 -5.72 24.98 -2.04
CA TYR A 129 -7.10 24.51 -1.79
C TYR A 129 -7.18 23.01 -1.49
N GLY A 130 -6.05 22.35 -1.22
CA GLY A 130 -6.02 20.96 -0.75
C GLY A 130 -6.64 20.82 0.64
N PRO A 131 -7.13 19.61 1.00
CA PRO A 131 -7.64 19.37 2.34
C PRO A 131 -6.47 19.35 3.33
N ASN A 132 -6.42 20.32 4.24
CA ASN A 132 -5.48 20.38 5.34
C ASN A 132 -5.84 19.31 6.39
N LEU A 133 -5.45 18.06 6.13
CA LEU A 133 -5.68 16.92 7.02
C LEU A 133 -4.60 16.80 8.10
N GLU A 134 -4.33 17.91 8.80
CA GLU A 134 -3.39 17.94 9.91
C GLU A 134 -3.99 18.66 11.12
N GLY A 135 -3.86 18.07 12.30
CA GLY A 135 -4.47 18.61 13.52
C GLY A 135 -4.30 17.76 14.76
N ASN A 136 -5.14 18.02 15.76
CA ASN A 136 -5.20 17.27 17.02
C ASN A 136 -6.55 16.55 17.12
N LEU A 137 -6.54 15.26 17.43
CA LEU A 137 -7.74 14.47 17.73
C LEU A 137 -7.72 14.03 19.20
N VAL A 138 -8.88 13.68 19.72
CA VAL A 138 -9.04 13.12 21.06
C VAL A 138 -9.28 11.62 20.95
N ALA A 139 -8.67 10.86 21.85
CA ALA A 139 -8.99 9.47 22.08
C ALA A 139 -9.37 9.25 23.54
N ALA A 140 -10.16 8.21 23.77
CA ALA A 140 -10.44 7.72 25.11
C ALA A 140 -10.28 6.20 25.17
N ARG A 141 -9.92 5.73 26.37
CA ARG A 141 -9.71 4.31 26.66
C ARG A 141 -11.04 3.59 26.55
N PHE A 142 -11.04 2.43 25.93
CA PHE A 142 -12.22 1.61 25.72
C PHE A 142 -11.93 0.23 26.29
N ASP A 143 -12.75 -0.24 27.24
CA ASP A 143 -12.50 -1.54 27.86
C ASP A 143 -12.69 -2.68 26.83
N ALA A 144 -11.60 -3.40 26.54
CA ALA A 144 -11.58 -4.50 25.59
C ALA A 144 -12.22 -5.80 26.11
N GLU A 145 -12.65 -5.86 27.37
CA GLU A 145 -13.39 -7.00 27.93
C GLU A 145 -14.91 -6.85 27.72
N THR A 146 -15.46 -5.64 27.92
CA THR A 146 -16.84 -5.29 27.58
C THR A 146 -17.03 -4.98 26.09
N ALA A 147 -16.00 -4.49 25.38
CA ALA A 147 -16.03 -4.33 23.94
C ALA A 147 -16.12 -5.68 23.22
N LYS A 148 -17.34 -6.04 22.80
CA LYS A 148 -17.59 -7.15 21.88
C LYS A 148 -17.21 -6.72 20.45
N LEU A 149 -15.92 -6.48 20.22
CA LEU A 149 -15.35 -6.25 18.89
C LEU A 149 -15.42 -7.55 18.10
N GLU A 150 -16.59 -7.80 17.52
CA GLU A 150 -17.00 -9.06 16.94
C GLU A 150 -17.72 -8.82 15.62
N GLN A 151 -17.37 -9.57 14.59
CA GLN A 151 -17.94 -9.45 13.26
C GLN A 151 -18.27 -10.82 12.67
N ARG A 152 -19.43 -10.93 12.01
CA ARG A 152 -19.78 -12.09 11.19
C ARG A 152 -19.12 -11.97 9.82
N LEU A 153 -18.31 -12.95 9.45
CA LEU A 153 -17.74 -13.03 8.10
C LEU A 153 -18.85 -13.38 7.10
N LYS A 154 -19.05 -12.51 6.11
CA LYS A 154 -20.07 -12.68 5.06
C LYS A 154 -19.44 -13.41 3.87
N SER A 155 -19.97 -14.58 3.52
CA SER A 155 -19.46 -15.43 2.43
C SER A 155 -20.25 -15.34 1.12
N ALA A 156 -21.45 -14.74 1.13
CA ALA A 156 -22.41 -14.84 0.04
C ALA A 156 -21.98 -14.22 -1.31
N SER A 157 -21.05 -13.26 -1.32
CA SER A 157 -20.50 -12.64 -2.53
C SER A 157 -19.34 -13.43 -3.17
N LEU A 158 -18.77 -14.41 -2.46
CA LEU A 158 -17.41 -14.92 -2.74
C LEU A 158 -17.34 -16.00 -3.82
N GLY A 159 -18.46 -16.48 -4.36
CA GLY A 159 -18.49 -17.60 -5.31
C GLY A 159 -18.09 -18.96 -4.71
N VAL A 160 -18.00 -19.06 -3.38
CA VAL A 160 -17.75 -20.32 -2.66
C VAL A 160 -19.06 -21.10 -2.54
N SER A 161 -19.04 -22.43 -2.72
CA SER A 161 -20.26 -23.25 -2.58
C SER A 161 -20.75 -23.34 -1.14
N GLU A 162 -22.06 -23.52 -0.96
CA GLU A 162 -22.69 -23.60 0.36
C GLU A 162 -22.14 -24.77 1.20
N ASP A 163 -21.86 -25.93 0.58
CA ASP A 163 -21.26 -27.09 1.27
C ASP A 163 -19.89 -26.76 1.88
N VAL A 164 -19.07 -25.98 1.17
CA VAL A 164 -17.75 -25.53 1.62
C VAL A 164 -17.88 -24.52 2.75
N VAL A 165 -18.83 -23.58 2.64
CA VAL A 165 -19.15 -22.62 3.71
C VAL A 165 -19.63 -23.35 4.97
N GLN A 166 -20.55 -24.31 4.84
CA GLN A 166 -21.09 -25.08 5.96
C GLN A 166 -20.01 -25.95 6.64
N ALA A 167 -19.23 -26.72 5.87
CA ALA A 167 -18.18 -27.59 6.42
C ALA A 167 -17.10 -26.78 7.16
N VAL A 168 -16.67 -25.64 6.61
CA VAL A 168 -15.71 -24.75 7.29
C VAL A 168 -16.33 -24.14 8.54
N ASN A 169 -17.53 -23.55 8.46
CA ASN A 169 -18.23 -22.96 9.62
C ASN A 169 -18.38 -23.98 10.76
N GLN A 170 -18.78 -25.21 10.44
CA GLN A 170 -18.92 -26.31 11.40
C GLN A 170 -17.56 -26.65 12.05
N SER A 171 -16.46 -26.73 11.29
CA SER A 171 -15.13 -26.96 11.87
C SER A 171 -14.67 -25.87 12.85
N PHE A 172 -15.11 -24.63 12.67
CA PHE A 172 -14.84 -23.51 13.59
C PHE A 172 -15.85 -23.44 14.75
N LYS A 173 -16.99 -24.12 14.66
CA LYS A 173 -17.88 -24.39 15.80
C LYS A 173 -17.29 -25.48 16.69
N ASP A 174 -16.88 -26.60 16.09
CA ASP A 174 -16.35 -27.77 16.81
C ASP A 174 -14.93 -27.53 17.35
N THR A 175 -14.13 -26.69 16.70
CA THR A 175 -12.82 -26.27 17.22
C THR A 175 -12.50 -24.83 16.82
N PRO A 176 -12.94 -23.85 17.62
CA PRO A 176 -12.55 -22.45 17.50
C PRO A 176 -11.02 -22.27 17.46
N ARG A 177 -10.53 -21.32 16.65
CA ARG A 177 -9.09 -21.08 16.47
C ARG A 177 -8.70 -19.70 16.99
N ARG A 178 -7.78 -19.69 17.94
CA ARG A 178 -7.23 -18.49 18.57
C ARG A 178 -5.86 -18.16 17.97
N VAL A 179 -5.64 -16.89 17.64
CA VAL A 179 -4.36 -16.37 17.15
C VAL A 179 -3.94 -15.20 18.05
N GLN A 180 -2.83 -15.36 18.75
CA GLN A 180 -2.37 -14.42 19.77
C GLN A 180 -1.01 -13.81 19.39
N SER A 181 -0.80 -12.54 19.71
CA SER A 181 0.51 -11.89 19.74
C SER A 181 0.52 -10.80 20.82
N ASP A 182 1.65 -10.12 21.05
CA ASP A 182 1.80 -9.12 22.13
C ASP A 182 0.83 -7.94 22.04
N LEU A 183 0.22 -7.74 20.86
CA LEU A 183 -0.75 -6.67 20.57
C LEU A 183 -2.21 -7.10 20.77
N MET A 184 -2.54 -8.37 20.58
CA MET A 184 -3.94 -8.80 20.38
C MET A 184 -4.14 -10.29 20.50
N GLU A 185 -5.38 -10.67 20.83
CA GLU A 185 -5.94 -12.00 20.58
C GLU A 185 -7.06 -11.86 19.55
N VAL A 186 -7.07 -12.73 18.53
CA VAL A 186 -8.19 -12.89 17.60
C VAL A 186 -8.70 -14.32 17.66
N LEU A 187 -10.01 -14.49 17.85
CA LEU A 187 -10.70 -15.78 17.90
C LEU A 187 -11.61 -15.92 16.68
N PHE A 188 -11.32 -16.90 15.81
CA PHE A 188 -12.22 -17.37 14.77
C PHE A 188 -13.11 -18.48 15.34
N TYR A 189 -14.43 -18.38 15.25
CA TYR A 189 -15.35 -19.37 15.81
C TYR A 189 -16.74 -19.40 15.12
N GLY A 190 -17.40 -20.56 15.15
CA GLY A 190 -18.79 -20.71 14.74
C GLY A 190 -19.73 -20.74 15.95
N PRO A 191 -20.72 -19.83 16.09
CA PRO A 191 -21.73 -19.93 17.13
C PRO A 191 -22.82 -20.95 16.78
N GLU A 192 -23.61 -21.37 17.77
CA GLU A 192 -24.79 -22.24 17.58
C GLU A 192 -25.79 -21.75 16.52
N LYS A 193 -25.88 -20.43 16.32
CA LYS A 193 -26.76 -19.79 15.32
C LYS A 193 -26.18 -19.81 13.89
N GLY A 194 -25.04 -20.44 13.68
CA GLY A 194 -24.40 -20.65 12.37
C GLY A 194 -23.65 -19.43 11.82
N GLY A 195 -22.87 -19.68 10.75
CA GLY A 195 -21.89 -18.74 10.21
C GLY A 195 -20.54 -18.79 10.92
N LEU A 196 -19.57 -18.05 10.40
CA LEU A 196 -18.26 -17.85 11.01
C LEU A 196 -18.13 -16.41 11.51
N PHE A 197 -17.66 -16.27 12.75
CA PHE A 197 -17.45 -15.01 13.43
C PHE A 197 -15.97 -14.87 13.79
N ILE A 198 -15.50 -13.63 13.84
CA ILE A 198 -14.23 -13.27 14.45
C ILE A 198 -14.49 -12.36 15.64
N ARG A 199 -13.72 -12.53 16.72
CA ARG A 199 -13.72 -11.63 17.88
C ARG A 199 -12.29 -11.18 18.18
N LEU A 200 -12.10 -9.89 18.41
CA LEU A 200 -10.84 -9.27 18.80
C LEU A 200 -10.83 -8.99 20.31
N LYS A 201 -9.65 -9.16 20.94
CA LYS A 201 -9.32 -8.67 22.28
C LYS A 201 -7.93 -8.02 22.29
N ALA A 202 -7.71 -7.11 23.23
CA ALA A 202 -6.39 -6.53 23.47
C ALA A 202 -5.38 -7.58 23.97
N GLY A 203 -4.10 -7.41 23.59
CA GLY A 203 -2.99 -8.16 24.19
C GLY A 203 -2.68 -7.69 25.62
N SER A 204 -1.94 -8.50 26.39
CA SER A 204 -1.61 -8.23 27.80
C SER A 204 -0.85 -6.92 28.03
N ASN A 205 -0.04 -6.49 27.06
CA ASN A 205 0.78 -5.28 27.10
C ASN A 205 0.14 -4.07 26.40
N THR A 206 -1.08 -4.24 25.88
CA THR A 206 -1.82 -3.22 25.13
C THR A 206 -3.17 -2.90 25.78
N GLU A 207 -3.76 -1.79 25.35
CA GLU A 207 -5.12 -1.35 25.64
C GLU A 207 -5.78 -0.88 24.35
N LEU A 208 -7.11 -0.89 24.33
CA LEU A 208 -7.91 -0.42 23.21
C LEU A 208 -8.24 1.06 23.43
N VAL A 209 -7.95 1.91 22.44
CA VAL A 209 -8.37 3.31 22.43
C VAL A 209 -9.25 3.55 21.22
N ARG A 210 -10.38 4.24 21.42
CA ARG A 210 -11.21 4.80 20.33
C ARG A 210 -10.78 6.24 20.13
N VAL A 211 -10.48 6.59 18.89
CA VAL A 211 -10.08 7.93 18.42
C VAL A 211 -11.30 8.55 17.76
N ASP A 212 -11.70 9.73 18.23
CA ASP A 212 -12.83 10.45 17.67
C ASP A 212 -12.38 11.34 16.51
N LEU A 213 -12.87 11.05 15.31
CA LEU A 213 -12.61 11.82 14.10
C LEU A 213 -13.57 13.01 13.93
N THR A 214 -14.69 13.03 14.65
CA THR A 214 -15.73 14.06 14.48
C THR A 214 -15.30 15.44 14.96
N GLY A 215 -14.21 15.52 15.74
CA GLY A 215 -13.56 16.76 16.13
C GLY A 215 -12.87 17.54 15.01
N ASP A 216 -12.68 16.94 13.82
CA ASP A 216 -12.16 17.62 12.62
C ASP A 216 -13.19 17.60 11.47
N PRO A 217 -13.87 18.73 11.19
CA PRO A 217 -14.80 18.84 10.06
C PRO A 217 -14.17 18.65 8.68
N ALA A 218 -12.89 18.98 8.49
CA ALA A 218 -12.19 18.78 7.21
C ALA A 218 -11.84 17.30 6.98
N LEU A 219 -11.51 16.57 8.05
CA LEU A 219 -11.38 15.12 8.02
C LEU A 219 -12.72 14.45 7.69
N MET A 220 -13.81 14.85 8.35
CA MET A 220 -15.14 14.29 8.09
C MET A 220 -15.64 14.59 6.67
N ASP A 221 -15.40 15.80 6.14
CA ASP A 221 -15.66 16.17 4.74
C ASP A 221 -14.86 15.29 3.77
N TYR A 222 -13.55 15.13 4.01
CA TYR A 222 -12.70 14.25 3.20
C TYR A 222 -13.18 12.80 3.21
N ILE A 223 -13.58 12.27 4.37
CA ILE A 223 -14.15 10.92 4.53
C ILE A 223 -15.43 10.79 3.70
N SER A 224 -16.35 11.76 3.78
CA SER A 224 -17.60 11.74 3.02
C SER A 224 -17.37 11.69 1.49
N LYS A 225 -16.32 12.37 1.00
CA LYS A 225 -15.98 12.46 -0.42
C LYS A 225 -15.13 11.29 -0.94
N ASN A 226 -14.34 10.64 -0.07
CA ASN A 226 -13.34 9.63 -0.47
C ASN A 226 -13.59 8.22 0.08
N GLY A 227 -14.47 8.03 1.06
CA GLY A 227 -14.65 6.77 1.79
C GLY A 227 -14.85 5.55 0.90
N VAL A 228 -15.76 5.63 -0.09
CA VAL A 228 -16.02 4.53 -1.04
C VAL A 228 -14.77 4.15 -1.83
N LYS A 229 -13.94 5.13 -2.22
CA LYS A 229 -12.69 4.93 -2.96
C LYS A 229 -11.58 4.35 -2.08
N LEU A 230 -11.52 4.78 -0.82
CA LEU A 230 -10.61 4.23 0.21
C LEU A 230 -10.98 2.80 0.60
N ASP A 231 -12.26 2.39 0.45
CA ASP A 231 -12.70 1.04 0.78
C ASP A 231 -12.41 0.00 -0.33
N GLN A 232 -12.28 0.41 -1.60
CA GLN A 232 -12.06 -0.55 -2.71
C GLN A 232 -10.82 -1.44 -2.53
N PRO A 233 -9.62 -0.92 -2.16
CA PRO A 233 -8.44 -1.76 -1.96
C PRO A 233 -8.60 -2.71 -0.77
N ARG A 234 -9.35 -2.29 0.26
CA ARG A 234 -9.66 -3.10 1.44
C ARG A 234 -10.61 -4.25 1.09
N ILE A 235 -11.74 -3.96 0.45
CA ILE A 235 -12.72 -4.96 -0.01
C ILE A 235 -12.04 -5.98 -0.92
N SER A 236 -11.26 -5.51 -1.90
CA SER A 236 -10.57 -6.39 -2.85
C SER A 236 -9.56 -7.31 -2.15
N GLU A 237 -8.79 -6.83 -1.16
CA GLU A 237 -7.95 -7.73 -0.35
C GLU A 237 -8.83 -8.71 0.45
N PHE A 238 -9.86 -8.21 1.13
CA PHE A 238 -10.71 -8.98 2.04
C PHE A 238 -11.42 -10.14 1.34
N GLU A 239 -12.17 -9.88 0.28
CA GLU A 239 -12.92 -10.92 -0.44
C GLU A 239 -11.98 -11.95 -1.08
N THR A 240 -10.85 -11.50 -1.67
CA THR A 240 -9.80 -12.40 -2.18
C THR A 240 -9.29 -13.35 -1.09
N ASN A 241 -8.94 -12.83 0.08
CA ASN A 241 -8.37 -13.65 1.15
C ASN A 241 -9.43 -14.45 1.92
N LEU A 242 -10.70 -14.03 1.93
CA LEU A 242 -11.79 -14.78 2.55
C LEU A 242 -12.24 -15.95 1.66
N ASN A 243 -12.33 -15.77 0.33
CA ASN A 243 -12.51 -16.89 -0.61
C ASN A 243 -11.35 -17.89 -0.44
N LYS A 244 -10.10 -17.39 -0.39
CA LYS A 244 -8.91 -18.21 -0.17
C LYS A 244 -8.95 -18.98 1.16
N PHE A 245 -9.39 -18.31 2.23
CA PHE A 245 -9.56 -18.92 3.56
C PHE A 245 -10.53 -20.10 3.50
N TYR A 246 -11.74 -19.92 2.95
CA TYR A 246 -12.72 -21.02 2.86
C TYR A 246 -12.20 -22.19 2.00
N THR A 247 -11.54 -21.91 0.89
CA THR A 247 -11.06 -22.94 -0.05
C THR A 247 -9.86 -23.73 0.50
N GLU A 248 -8.82 -23.06 1.04
CA GLU A 248 -7.69 -23.76 1.69
C GLU A 248 -8.13 -24.51 2.96
N TRP A 249 -9.04 -23.94 3.76
CA TRP A 249 -9.51 -24.62 4.98
C TRP A 249 -10.34 -25.85 4.67
N TYR A 250 -11.18 -25.82 3.63
CA TYR A 250 -11.91 -27.00 3.17
C TYR A 250 -10.98 -28.08 2.62
N GLN A 251 -9.96 -27.71 1.83
CA GLN A 251 -8.93 -28.65 1.36
C GLN A 251 -8.19 -29.31 2.54
N PHE A 252 -7.86 -28.56 3.60
CA PHE A 252 -7.30 -29.09 4.83
C PHE A 252 -8.25 -30.08 5.52
N LEU A 253 -9.55 -29.76 5.65
CA LEU A 253 -10.54 -30.67 6.25
C LEU A 253 -10.71 -31.98 5.46
N GLN A 254 -10.64 -31.94 4.14
CA GLN A 254 -10.79 -33.14 3.28
C GLN A 254 -9.53 -34.02 3.24
N SER A 255 -8.34 -33.44 3.44
CA SER A 255 -7.05 -34.14 3.24
C SER A 255 -6.26 -34.43 4.51
N GLY A 256 -6.53 -33.73 5.62
CA GLY A 256 -5.68 -33.73 6.80
C GLY A 256 -4.27 -33.14 6.57
N GLY A 257 -4.09 -32.36 5.49
CA GLY A 257 -2.80 -31.85 5.03
C GLY A 257 -2.24 -30.67 5.83
N VAL A 258 -1.57 -29.74 5.16
CA VAL A 258 -0.99 -28.55 5.81
C VAL A 258 -2.11 -27.63 6.32
N MET A 259 -2.08 -27.28 7.60
CA MET A 259 -3.01 -26.32 8.18
C MET A 259 -2.79 -24.92 7.58
N PRO A 260 -3.83 -24.20 7.13
CA PRO A 260 -3.68 -22.87 6.53
C PRO A 260 -3.15 -21.82 7.52
N ASP A 261 -2.44 -20.81 7.01
CA ASP A 261 -1.75 -19.81 7.84
C ASP A 261 -2.72 -18.84 8.55
N LEU A 262 -3.13 -19.24 9.75
CA LEU A 262 -3.94 -18.44 10.67
C LEU A 262 -3.33 -17.07 11.02
N LEU A 263 -2.00 -16.88 10.95
CA LEU A 263 -1.37 -15.59 11.26
C LEU A 263 -1.51 -14.60 10.09
N SER A 264 -1.41 -15.08 8.84
CA SER A 264 -1.80 -14.30 7.65
C SER A 264 -3.30 -13.98 7.68
N TYR A 265 -4.16 -14.99 7.91
CA TYR A 265 -5.61 -14.80 7.92
C TYR A 265 -6.11 -13.92 9.08
N ARG A 266 -5.45 -13.91 10.24
CA ARG A 266 -5.68 -12.93 11.31
C ARG A 266 -5.70 -11.50 10.78
N ASN A 267 -4.74 -11.15 9.92
CA ASN A 267 -4.60 -9.80 9.39
C ASN A 267 -5.55 -9.56 8.20
N LYS A 268 -5.48 -10.41 7.18
CA LYS A 268 -6.15 -10.20 5.87
C LYS A 268 -7.64 -10.53 5.86
N VAL A 269 -8.12 -11.29 6.85
CA VAL A 269 -9.53 -11.63 7.02
C VAL A 269 -10.05 -11.12 8.37
N GLY A 270 -9.40 -11.49 9.48
CA GLY A 270 -9.86 -11.14 10.83
C GLY A 270 -9.97 -9.63 11.04
N LEU A 271 -8.83 -8.94 11.14
CA LEU A 271 -8.78 -7.49 11.32
C LEU A 271 -9.44 -6.74 10.15
N ASN A 272 -9.18 -7.15 8.91
CA ASN A 272 -9.73 -6.50 7.71
C ASN A 272 -11.29 -6.48 7.73
N SER A 273 -11.95 -7.49 8.30
CA SER A 273 -13.43 -7.52 8.47
C SER A 273 -13.99 -6.50 9.48
N LEU A 274 -13.16 -6.00 10.41
CA LEU A 274 -13.57 -5.10 11.48
C LEU A 274 -13.45 -3.61 11.11
N MET A 275 -12.78 -3.27 10.02
CA MET A 275 -12.43 -1.87 9.69
C MET A 275 -13.02 -1.44 8.34
N GLY A 276 -13.26 -0.14 8.18
CA GLY A 276 -13.49 0.50 6.89
C GLY A 276 -12.17 0.90 6.22
N GLY A 277 -12.27 1.40 4.98
CA GLY A 277 -11.14 1.76 4.13
C GLY A 277 -10.25 2.86 4.71
N LEU A 278 -10.82 3.74 5.54
CA LEU A 278 -10.07 4.75 6.28
C LEU A 278 -9.13 4.07 7.30
N GLY A 279 -9.69 3.20 8.16
CA GLY A 279 -8.90 2.40 9.10
C GLY A 279 -7.84 1.53 8.41
N TYR A 280 -8.17 0.91 7.28
CA TYR A 280 -7.23 0.13 6.48
C TYR A 280 -6.04 0.95 5.94
N HIS A 281 -6.25 2.24 5.69
CA HIS A 281 -5.25 3.19 5.19
C HIS A 281 -4.62 4.10 6.26
N MET A 282 -4.92 3.91 7.55
CA MET A 282 -4.35 4.68 8.66
C MET A 282 -3.60 3.78 9.66
N GLU A 283 -2.51 4.29 10.21
CA GLU A 283 -1.71 3.61 11.24
C GLU A 283 -1.34 4.55 12.38
N ALA A 284 -1.39 4.05 13.61
CA ALA A 284 -0.90 4.76 14.79
C ALA A 284 0.61 4.51 14.98
N ARG A 285 1.31 5.53 15.50
CA ARG A 285 2.74 5.46 15.86
C ARG A 285 2.92 5.82 17.34
N VAL A 286 3.45 4.86 18.10
CA VAL A 286 3.91 5.08 19.48
C VAL A 286 5.38 4.70 19.55
N ASN A 287 6.24 5.65 19.92
CA ASN A 287 7.70 5.48 19.96
C ASN A 287 8.26 4.87 18.66
N ASN A 288 7.85 5.45 17.52
CA ASN A 288 8.17 5.03 16.14
C ASN A 288 7.65 3.64 15.71
N LYS A 289 7.16 2.78 16.62
CA LYS A 289 6.54 1.49 16.29
C LYS A 289 5.13 1.68 15.75
N ILE A 290 4.78 0.86 14.74
CA ILE A 290 3.46 0.80 14.10
C ILE A 290 2.47 0.05 14.99
N TYR A 291 1.26 0.59 15.07
CA TYR A 291 0.07 -0.08 15.60
C TYR A 291 -1.05 0.14 14.57
N PRO A 292 -1.53 -0.91 13.87
CA PRO A 292 -2.57 -0.75 12.86
C PRO A 292 -3.90 -0.34 13.50
N CYS A 293 -4.78 0.28 12.73
CA CYS A 293 -6.20 0.31 13.08
C CYS A 293 -6.71 -1.14 13.20
N VAL A 294 -7.66 -1.38 14.10
CA VAL A 294 -8.21 -2.73 14.38
C VAL A 294 -9.73 -2.81 14.32
N HIS A 295 -10.43 -1.66 14.38
CA HIS A 295 -11.88 -1.57 14.19
C HIS A 295 -12.26 -0.14 13.76
N ASP A 296 -13.36 -0.03 13.02
CA ASP A 296 -14.01 1.21 12.57
C ASP A 296 -15.50 1.07 12.91
N ASP A 297 -16.05 1.99 13.69
CA ASP A 297 -17.47 1.94 14.10
C ASP A 297 -18.43 2.54 13.05
N PHE A 298 -17.90 3.11 11.96
CA PHE A 298 -18.64 3.83 10.92
C PHE A 298 -19.44 5.05 11.44
N GLN A 299 -19.20 5.48 12.68
CA GLN A 299 -19.74 6.67 13.35
C GLN A 299 -18.65 7.73 13.62
N GLY A 300 -17.50 7.61 12.95
CA GLY A 300 -16.34 8.49 13.13
C GLY A 300 -15.38 8.05 14.23
N GLY A 301 -15.44 6.80 14.70
CA GLY A 301 -14.49 6.22 15.65
C GLY A 301 -13.55 5.21 14.99
N LEU A 302 -12.24 5.47 15.04
CA LEU A 302 -11.21 4.49 14.71
C LEU A 302 -10.56 3.93 15.96
N TYR A 303 -10.35 2.61 15.99
CA TYR A 303 -9.87 1.90 17.16
C TYR A 303 -8.45 1.38 16.95
N PHE A 304 -7.58 1.57 17.94
CA PHE A 304 -6.18 1.13 17.91
C PHE A 304 -5.81 0.39 19.18
N LEU A 305 -4.94 -0.62 19.06
CA LEU A 305 -4.37 -1.35 20.20
C LEU A 305 -2.97 -0.79 20.51
N VAL A 306 -2.91 0.21 21.39
CA VAL A 306 -1.69 0.93 21.77
C VAL A 306 -1.08 0.34 23.06
N PRO A 307 0.20 0.60 23.39
CA PRO A 307 0.79 0.18 24.66
C PRO A 307 0.03 0.71 25.88
N ARG A 308 -0.05 -0.08 26.95
CA ARG A 308 -0.69 0.37 28.21
C ARG A 308 -0.02 1.61 28.78
N GLY A 309 -0.82 2.58 29.20
CA GLY A 309 -0.37 3.88 29.68
C GLY A 309 -0.04 4.88 28.57
N THR A 310 -0.43 4.62 27.31
CA THR A 310 -0.25 5.61 26.23
C THR A 310 -1.08 6.85 26.54
N LEU A 311 -0.43 8.02 26.63
CA LEU A 311 -1.06 9.33 26.82
C LEU A 311 -1.23 10.09 25.50
N GLN A 312 -0.32 9.90 24.55
CA GLN A 312 -0.38 10.52 23.23
C GLN A 312 0.28 9.65 22.15
N PHE A 313 -0.17 9.79 20.90
CA PHE A 313 0.41 9.10 19.74
C PHE A 313 0.11 9.84 18.43
N GLU A 314 0.86 9.55 17.36
CA GLU A 314 0.53 10.07 16.03
C GLU A 314 -0.36 9.08 15.28
N ILE A 315 -1.27 9.56 14.42
CA ILE A 315 -1.87 8.77 13.34
C ILE A 315 -1.50 9.40 12.00
N LEU A 316 -1.18 8.57 11.02
CA LEU A 316 -0.89 9.01 9.66
C LEU A 316 -1.30 7.95 8.63
N GLY A 317 -1.20 8.31 7.36
CA GLY A 317 -1.37 7.37 6.26
C GLY A 317 -0.41 6.18 6.33
N ARG A 318 -0.98 4.97 6.25
CA ARG A 318 -0.25 3.71 6.14
C ARG A 318 0.42 3.59 4.78
N LYS A 319 1.68 3.17 4.78
CA LYS A 319 2.42 2.82 3.56
C LYS A 319 2.02 1.42 3.10
N MET A 320 1.54 1.31 1.87
CA MET A 320 1.21 0.05 1.22
C MET A 320 2.46 -0.61 0.62
N ASP A 321 2.38 -1.88 0.22
CA ASP A 321 3.53 -2.67 -0.28
C ASP A 321 4.26 -2.06 -1.50
N GLN A 322 3.56 -1.23 -2.27
CA GLN A 322 4.12 -0.48 -3.42
C GLN A 322 4.71 0.89 -3.02
N GLY A 323 4.80 1.21 -1.73
CA GLY A 323 5.27 2.50 -1.19
C GLY A 323 4.22 3.62 -1.18
N TRP A 324 3.14 3.49 -1.97
CA TRP A 324 2.03 4.45 -1.99
C TRP A 324 1.33 4.59 -0.64
N THR A 325 0.86 5.80 -0.36
CA THR A 325 0.10 6.18 0.84
C THR A 325 -1.20 6.83 0.37
N PHE A 326 -2.36 6.27 0.71
CA PHE A 326 -3.66 6.70 0.16
C PHE A 326 -4.35 7.81 0.98
N PHE A 327 -4.16 7.80 2.30
CA PHE A 327 -4.58 8.86 3.20
C PHE A 327 -3.42 9.84 3.41
N PRO A 328 -3.53 11.12 3.00
CA PRO A 328 -2.39 12.04 3.07
C PRO A 328 -2.22 12.74 4.43
N GLY A 329 -3.18 12.60 5.35
CA GLY A 329 -3.20 13.35 6.60
C GLY A 329 -2.27 12.82 7.71
N LYS A 330 -2.01 13.69 8.69
CA LYS A 330 -1.25 13.39 9.91
C LYS A 330 -1.85 14.10 11.12
N TYR A 331 -2.20 13.33 12.15
CA TYR A 331 -2.82 13.82 13.37
C TYR A 331 -1.99 13.49 14.61
N GLN A 332 -1.93 14.42 15.55
CA GLN A 332 -1.57 14.12 16.93
C GLN A 332 -2.83 13.68 17.68
N VAL A 333 -2.72 12.68 18.56
CA VAL A 333 -3.85 12.16 19.33
C VAL A 333 -3.53 12.22 20.81
N GLN A 334 -4.43 12.81 21.60
CA GLN A 334 -4.32 12.88 23.05
C GLN A 334 -5.34 11.91 23.69
N VAL A 335 -4.89 11.04 24.59
CA VAL A 335 -5.71 10.03 25.27
C VAL A 335 -6.14 10.57 26.63
N THR A 336 -7.34 11.18 26.68
CA THR A 336 -7.71 12.09 27.79
C THR A 336 -8.80 11.57 28.73
N GLN A 337 -9.60 10.58 28.30
CA GLN A 337 -10.79 10.11 29.04
C GLN A 337 -10.95 8.58 28.92
N GLU A 338 -12.00 8.04 29.54
CA GLU A 338 -12.46 6.65 29.36
C GLU A 338 -13.88 6.68 28.79
N TYR A 339 -14.16 5.87 27.77
CA TYR A 339 -15.51 5.69 27.25
C TYR A 339 -16.30 4.75 28.16
N SER A 340 -17.47 5.19 28.63
CA SER A 340 -18.39 4.31 29.35
C SER A 340 -18.95 3.25 28.39
N THR A 341 -18.65 1.98 28.65
CA THR A 341 -19.07 0.83 27.81
C THR A 341 -20.48 0.32 28.15
N THR A 342 -21.34 1.23 28.62
CA THR A 342 -22.73 0.97 28.99
C THR A 342 -23.59 0.85 27.71
N PRO A 343 -24.47 -0.16 27.58
CA PRO A 343 -25.22 -0.44 26.35
C PRO A 343 -26.41 0.49 26.07
#